data_AF-A0A7S4IS45-F1
#
_entry.id   AF-A0A7S4IS45-F1
#
_cell.length_a   1.000
_cell.length_b   1.000
_cell.length_c   1.000
_cell.angle_alpha   90.00
_cell.angle_beta   90.00
_cell.angle_gamma   90.00
#
_symmetry.space_group_name_H-M   'P 1'
#
loop_
_entity.id
_entity.type
_entity.pdbx_description
1 polymer ?
#
loop_
_entity_poly.entity_id
_entity_poly.type
_entity_poly.pdbx_seq_one_letter_code
_entity_poly.pdbx_strand_id
1 'polypeptide(L)'
;MNDRVNIHAMESNVKTSEDFTGESVWASTDCILKGIDDTKLDLFLAPLSILYEIPMVLCDSRDTSFFSRTIVPHQTDHCKATKESKDVTPRSNILHFPYRVSHCFEWSRHVFDENFTQIPGIAKQCNPPDAFVS
;
A
#
# COMPACT_ATOMS: atom_id res chain seq x y z
N MET A 1 13.82 -20.23 19.73
CA MET A 1 12.56 -19.49 20.02
C MET A 1 12.42 -19.37 21.53
N ASN A 2 11.75 -18.33 22.01
CA ASN A 2 11.66 -18.00 23.43
C ASN A 2 10.20 -18.09 23.90
N ASP A 3 9.90 -19.00 24.82
CA ASP A 3 8.54 -19.29 25.29
C ASP A 3 7.99 -18.22 26.24
N ARG A 4 8.83 -17.25 26.65
CA ARG A 4 8.42 -16.13 27.49
C ARG A 4 7.83 -14.96 26.70
N VAL A 5 7.86 -15.01 25.37
CA VAL A 5 7.34 -13.92 24.53
C VAL A 5 5.82 -14.02 24.46
N ASN A 6 5.13 -12.91 24.75
CA ASN A 6 3.69 -12.79 24.56
C ASN A 6 3.39 -12.22 23.17
N ILE A 7 2.86 -13.04 22.26
CA ILE A 7 2.59 -12.66 20.87
C ILE A 7 1.10 -12.77 20.60
N HIS A 8 0.50 -11.66 20.16
CA HIS A 8 -0.86 -11.63 19.62
C HIS A 8 -0.80 -11.51 18.10
N ALA A 9 -1.16 -12.57 17.39
CA ALA A 9 -1.20 -12.59 15.93
C ALA A 9 -2.57 -12.12 15.43
N MET A 10 -2.59 -11.31 14.37
CA MET A 10 -3.80 -10.75 13.77
C MET A 10 -3.75 -10.90 12.25
N GLU A 11 -4.91 -11.15 11.65
CA GLU A 11 -5.11 -11.18 10.20
C GLU A 11 -6.10 -10.08 9.82
N SER A 12 -5.64 -8.83 9.86
CA SER A 12 -6.48 -7.69 9.53
C SER A 12 -5.71 -6.63 8.74
N ASN A 13 -6.42 -5.93 7.85
CA ASN A 13 -5.84 -4.90 7.03
C ASN A 13 -5.71 -3.61 7.86
N VAL A 14 -4.47 -3.22 8.14
CA VAL A 14 -4.14 -2.05 8.97
C VAL A 14 -4.82 -0.76 8.52
N LYS A 15 -5.11 -0.60 7.22
CA LYS A 15 -5.75 0.62 6.68
C LYS A 15 -7.27 0.65 6.82
N THR A 16 -7.92 -0.50 6.99
CA THR A 16 -9.39 -0.60 6.91
C THR A 16 -10.03 -1.33 8.09
N SER A 17 -9.27 -2.07 8.89
CA SER A 17 -9.83 -2.80 10.02
C SER A 17 -10.18 -1.86 11.16
N GLU A 18 -11.32 -2.09 11.80
CA GLU A 18 -11.74 -1.35 12.99
C GLU A 18 -10.70 -1.49 14.12
N ASP A 19 -10.02 -2.64 14.19
CA ASP A 19 -8.96 -2.93 15.17
C ASP A 19 -7.86 -1.85 15.23
N PHE A 20 -7.56 -1.21 14.10
CA PHE A 20 -6.50 -0.21 13.97
C PHE A 20 -7.03 1.23 13.82
N THR A 21 -8.35 1.41 13.87
CA THR A 21 -8.97 2.75 13.85
C THR A 21 -9.25 3.30 15.24
N GLY A 22 -9.25 2.45 16.27
CA GLY A 22 -9.49 2.86 17.65
C GLY A 22 -8.28 3.54 18.29
N GLU A 23 -8.49 4.67 18.97
CA GLU A 23 -7.43 5.40 19.69
C GLU A 23 -6.73 4.56 20.76
N SER A 24 -7.44 3.61 21.37
CA SER A 24 -6.92 2.78 22.48
C SER A 24 -5.70 1.96 22.09
N VAL A 25 -5.67 1.41 20.87
CA VAL A 25 -4.57 0.58 20.40
C VAL A 25 -3.32 1.43 20.25
N TRP A 26 -3.43 2.58 19.59
CA TRP A 26 -2.32 3.51 19.40
C TRP A 26 -1.81 4.07 20.72
N ALA A 27 -2.70 4.51 21.62
CA ALA A 27 -2.32 5.04 22.93
C ALA A 27 -1.58 4.02 23.82
N SER A 28 -1.81 2.72 23.62
CA SER A 28 -1.14 1.64 24.36
C SER A 28 0.14 1.12 23.69
N THR A 29 0.47 1.61 22.49
CA THR A 29 1.59 1.10 21.69
C THR A 29 2.87 1.88 21.97
N ASP A 30 3.93 1.19 22.42
CA ASP A 30 5.22 1.83 22.70
C ASP A 30 6.02 2.16 21.43
N CYS A 31 5.93 1.32 20.40
CA CYS A 31 6.62 1.54 19.13
C CYS A 31 6.00 0.74 17.99
N ILE A 32 6.22 1.18 16.76
CA ILE A 32 5.76 0.50 15.55
C ILE A 32 6.96 0.07 14.71
N LEU A 33 7.02 -1.22 14.37
CA LEU A 33 8.00 -1.76 13.43
C LEU A 33 7.27 -2.24 12.17
N LYS A 34 7.56 -1.60 11.04
CA LYS A 34 6.99 -1.96 9.74
C LYS A 34 8.05 -2.63 8.88
N GLY A 35 7.75 -3.82 8.37
CA GLY A 35 8.65 -4.62 7.52
C GLY A 35 8.06 -5.05 6.18
N ILE A 36 7.04 -4.35 5.69
CA ILE A 36 6.38 -4.64 4.40
C ILE A 36 6.81 -3.60 3.38
N ASP A 37 7.10 -3.93 2.13
CA ASP A 37 7.37 -2.92 1.09
C ASP A 37 6.08 -2.32 0.50
N ASP A 38 5.37 -1.51 1.30
CA ASP A 38 4.20 -0.74 0.85
C ASP A 38 4.34 0.74 1.20
N THR A 39 4.69 1.53 0.18
CA THR A 39 4.85 2.98 0.32
C THR A 39 3.56 3.71 0.68
N LYS A 40 2.39 3.15 0.34
CA LYS A 40 1.08 3.71 0.73
C LYS A 40 0.80 3.47 2.22
N LEU A 41 1.30 2.37 2.78
CA LEU A 41 1.17 2.11 4.21
C LEU A 41 2.01 3.11 5.01
N ASP A 42 3.19 3.48 4.53
CA ASP A 42 4.00 4.52 5.19
C ASP A 42 3.28 5.88 5.22
N LEU A 43 2.62 6.26 4.11
CA LEU A 43 1.84 7.49 4.03
C LEU A 43 0.63 7.50 4.97
N PHE A 44 0.10 6.31 5.28
CA PHE A 44 -0.99 6.14 6.23
C PHE A 44 -0.49 6.16 7.68
N LEU A 45 0.59 5.44 7.97
CA LEU A 45 1.09 5.21 9.32
C LEU A 45 1.90 6.38 9.88
N ALA A 46 2.72 7.06 9.07
CA ALA A 46 3.61 8.11 9.56
C ALA A 46 2.87 9.33 10.18
N PRO A 47 1.74 9.82 9.65
CA PRO A 47 0.97 10.86 10.33
C PRO A 47 0.35 10.38 11.65
N LEU A 48 -0.12 9.13 11.70
CA LEU A 48 -0.68 8.54 12.92
C LEU A 48 0.39 8.39 14.01
N SER A 49 1.60 7.97 13.65
CA SER A 49 2.70 7.85 14.62
C SER A 49 3.07 9.19 15.24
N ILE A 50 2.92 10.29 14.50
CA ILE A 50 3.13 11.64 15.05
C ILE A 50 1.96 12.05 15.93
N LEU A 51 0.72 11.81 15.46
CA LEU A 51 -0.49 12.18 16.19
C LEU A 51 -0.54 11.53 17.58
N TYR A 52 -0.15 10.25 17.67
CA TYR A 52 -0.15 9.48 18.92
C TYR A 52 1.21 9.45 19.63
N GLU A 53 2.19 10.23 19.14
CA GLU A 53 3.54 10.30 19.72
C GLU A 53 4.26 8.94 19.84
N ILE A 54 4.04 8.05 18.87
CA ILE A 54 4.61 6.71 18.83
C ILE A 54 5.86 6.68 17.94
N PRO A 55 7.04 6.29 18.45
CA PRO A 55 8.22 6.09 17.62
C PRO A 55 8.02 4.91 16.65
N MET A 56 8.51 5.07 15.42
CA MET A 56 8.29 4.11 14.34
C MET A 56 9.58 3.81 13.58
N VAL A 57 9.79 2.55 13.21
CA VAL A 57 10.86 2.11 12.30
C VAL A 57 10.23 1.52 11.04
N LEU A 58 10.57 2.11 9.90
CA LEU A 58 10.17 1.68 8.56
C LEU A 58 11.35 0.94 7.93
N CYS A 59 11.15 -0.32 7.60
CA CYS A 59 12.12 -1.16 6.93
C CYS A 59 11.65 -1.46 5.50
N ASP A 60 12.47 -1.12 4.51
CA ASP A 60 12.24 -1.40 3.10
C ASP A 60 13.45 -2.17 2.53
N SER A 61 13.20 -3.14 1.66
CA SER A 61 14.23 -3.91 0.97
C SER A 61 14.05 -3.78 -0.53
N ARG A 62 15.13 -3.45 -1.25
CA ARG A 62 15.15 -3.39 -2.70
C ARG A 62 16.32 -4.20 -3.22
N ASP A 63 16.02 -5.31 -3.87
CA ASP A 63 17.00 -6.30 -4.36
C ASP A 63 17.91 -6.78 -3.21
N THR A 64 19.21 -6.48 -3.28
CA THR A 64 20.21 -6.81 -2.25
C THR A 64 20.38 -5.71 -1.20
N SER A 65 19.71 -4.57 -1.37
CA SER A 65 19.86 -3.40 -0.50
C SER A 65 18.74 -3.34 0.52
N PHE A 66 19.10 -2.99 1.75
CA PHE A 66 18.16 -2.78 2.84
C PHE A 66 18.26 -1.34 3.32
N PHE A 67 17.11 -0.71 3.52
CA PHE A 67 17.00 0.65 4.02
C PHE A 67 16.07 0.66 5.22
N SER A 68 16.52 1.24 6.33
CA SER A 68 15.67 1.52 7.48
C SER A 68 15.59 3.02 7.74
N ARG A 69 14.39 3.51 8.03
CA ARG A 69 14.16 4.88 8.47
C ARG A 69 13.47 4.86 9.83
N THR A 70 13.95 5.68 10.74
CA THR A 70 13.33 5.86 12.06
C THR A 70 12.63 7.21 12.11
N ILE A 71 11.38 7.19 12.59
CA ILE A 71 10.57 8.37 12.88
C ILE A 71 10.44 8.45 14.40
N VAL A 72 11.01 9.49 15.00
CA VAL A 72 10.89 9.85 16.40
C VAL A 72 10.12 11.17 16.50
N PRO A 73 8.98 11.18 17.21
CA PRO A 73 8.20 12.40 17.44
C PRO A 73 9.08 13.54 17.98
N HIS A 74 8.87 14.75 17.45
CA HIS A 74 9.62 15.97 17.80
C HIS A 74 11.13 15.96 17.53
N GLN A 75 11.70 14.89 16.97
CA GLN A 75 13.15 14.79 16.76
C GLN A 75 13.55 14.56 15.30
N THR A 76 12.75 13.81 14.53
CA THR A 76 13.07 13.48 13.14
C THR A 76 11.94 13.86 12.20
N ASP A 77 12.28 14.17 10.96
CA ASP A 77 11.28 14.37 9.92
C ASP A 77 10.57 13.06 9.54
N HIS A 78 9.25 13.15 9.44
CA HIS A 78 8.37 12.09 8.95
C HIS A 78 8.14 12.18 7.42
N CYS A 79 8.56 13.29 6.81
CA CYS A 79 8.25 13.58 5.42
C CYS A 79 9.05 12.67 4.48
N LYS A 80 8.35 11.90 3.64
CA LYS A 80 8.92 11.26 2.45
C LYS A 80 9.25 12.36 1.43
N ALA A 81 10.35 13.09 1.62
CA ALA A 81 10.92 13.93 0.60
C ALA A 81 11.60 13.05 -0.47
N THR A 82 10.79 12.28 -1.18
CA THR A 82 11.19 11.70 -2.46
C THR A 82 9.97 11.85 -3.35
N LYS A 83 9.96 12.95 -4.11
CA LYS A 83 9.24 12.97 -5.38
C LYS A 83 9.84 11.82 -6.18
N GLU A 84 9.30 10.62 -6.03
CA GLU A 84 9.46 9.61 -7.05
C GLU A 84 8.86 10.25 -8.29
N SER A 85 9.73 10.77 -9.15
CA SER A 85 9.36 11.10 -10.51
C SER A 85 8.92 9.78 -11.10
N LYS A 86 7.62 9.50 -11.03
CA LYS A 86 7.04 8.43 -11.83
C LYS A 86 7.43 8.78 -13.26
N ASP A 87 8.27 7.94 -13.85
CA ASP A 87 8.62 8.04 -15.26
C ASP A 87 7.34 7.63 -16.01
N VAL A 88 6.42 8.59 -16.17
CA VAL A 88 5.10 8.34 -16.75
C VAL A 88 5.30 8.20 -18.24
N THR A 89 5.32 6.97 -18.73
CA THR A 89 5.31 6.67 -20.15
C THR A 89 4.07 7.29 -20.80
N PRO A 90 4.22 8.14 -21.84
CA PRO A 90 3.08 8.68 -22.56
C PRO A 90 2.20 7.56 -23.13
N ARG A 91 0.87 7.69 -23.00
CA ARG A 91 -0.10 6.68 -23.46
C ARG A 91 0.05 6.35 -24.95
N SER A 92 0.42 7.34 -25.77
CA SER A 92 0.71 7.15 -27.20
C SER A 92 1.84 6.14 -27.43
N ASN A 93 2.85 6.12 -26.57
CA ASN A 93 4.00 5.23 -26.68
C ASN A 93 3.68 3.80 -26.22
N ILE A 94 2.61 3.61 -25.46
CA ILE A 94 2.11 2.29 -25.06
C ILE A 94 1.18 1.73 -26.15
N LEU A 95 0.27 2.57 -26.66
CA LEU A 95 -0.80 2.12 -27.57
C LEU A 95 -0.41 2.09 -29.05
N HIS A 96 0.45 3.02 -29.49
CA HIS A 96 0.68 3.24 -30.92
C HIS A 96 2.16 3.21 -31.30
N PHE A 97 3.05 3.68 -30.41
CA PHE A 97 4.48 3.85 -30.72
C PHE A 97 5.38 3.20 -29.66
N PRO A 98 5.29 1.86 -29.43
CA PRO A 98 6.17 1.17 -28.49
C PRO A 98 7.59 1.11 -29.03
N TYR A 99 8.55 1.61 -28.22
CA TYR A 99 9.98 1.57 -28.55
C TYR A 99 10.84 0.92 -27.44
N ARG A 100 10.23 0.56 -26.30
CA ARG A 100 10.87 -0.22 -25.23
C ARG A 100 10.02 -1.45 -24.95
N VAL A 101 10.67 -2.54 -24.56
CA VAL A 101 9.99 -3.79 -24.18
C VAL A 101 9.01 -3.55 -23.02
N SER A 102 9.32 -2.63 -22.09
CA SER A 102 8.42 -2.23 -21.01
C SER A 102 7.06 -1.71 -21.51
N HIS A 103 7.02 -1.02 -22.65
CA HIS A 103 5.76 -0.51 -23.21
C HIS A 103 4.88 -1.66 -23.71
N CYS A 104 5.48 -2.71 -24.27
CA CYS A 104 4.75 -3.90 -24.69
C CYS A 104 4.17 -4.66 -23.49
N PHE A 105 4.90 -4.74 -22.36
CA PHE A 105 4.38 -5.31 -21.13
C PHE A 105 3.21 -4.49 -20.57
N GLU A 106 3.34 -3.16 -20.54
CA GLU A 106 2.26 -2.26 -20.12
C GLU A 106 1.03 -2.40 -21.03
N TRP A 107 1.22 -2.46 -22.34
CA TRP A 107 0.15 -2.69 -23.31
C TRP A 107 -0.54 -4.03 -23.09
N SER A 108 0.22 -5.12 -22.91
CA SER A 108 -0.34 -6.44 -22.68
C SER A 108 -1.16 -6.49 -21.39
N ARG A 109 -0.68 -5.85 -20.32
CA ARG A 109 -1.44 -5.71 -19.07
C ARG A 109 -2.73 -4.92 -19.27
N HIS A 110 -2.68 -3.83 -20.02
CA HIS A 110 -3.87 -3.02 -20.34
C HIS A 110 -4.91 -3.84 -21.10
N VAL A 111 -4.51 -4.56 -22.15
CA VAL A 111 -5.41 -5.43 -22.93
C VAL A 111 -6.02 -6.52 -22.05
N PHE A 112 -5.23 -7.11 -21.14
CA PHE A 112 -5.75 -8.09 -20.20
C PHE A 112 -6.79 -7.48 -19.25
N ASP A 113 -6.47 -6.36 -18.61
CA ASP A 113 -7.37 -5.69 -17.66
C ASP A 113 -8.67 -5.26 -18.33
N GLU A 114 -8.63 -4.77 -19.57
CA GLU A 114 -9.82 -4.43 -20.35
C GLU A 114 -10.70 -5.65 -20.60
N ASN A 115 -10.13 -6.72 -21.16
CA ASN A 115 -10.91 -7.87 -21.64
C ASN A 115 -11.41 -8.78 -20.50
N PHE A 116 -10.63 -8.91 -19.42
CA PHE A 116 -10.88 -9.92 -18.39
C PHE A 116 -11.27 -9.34 -17.04
N THR A 117 -11.09 -8.04 -16.82
CA THR A 117 -11.48 -7.38 -15.56
C THR A 117 -12.60 -6.36 -15.79
N GLN A 118 -12.39 -5.39 -16.68
CA GLN A 118 -13.33 -4.28 -16.88
C GLN A 118 -14.60 -4.70 -17.61
N ILE A 119 -14.48 -5.32 -18.79
CA ILE A 119 -15.66 -5.74 -19.58
C ILE A 119 -16.56 -6.70 -18.77
N PRO A 120 -16.04 -7.76 -18.11
CA PRO A 120 -16.86 -8.61 -17.24
C PRO A 120 -17.43 -7.87 -16.03
N GLY A 121 -16.70 -6.91 -15.46
CA GLY A 121 -17.17 -6.07 -14.36
C GLY A 121 -18.38 -5.20 -14.74
N ILE A 122 -18.32 -4.56 -15.92
CA ILE A 122 -19.43 -3.76 -16.47
C ILE A 122 -20.64 -4.66 -16.74
N ALA A 123 -20.45 -5.83 -17.33
CA ALA A 123 -21.53 -6.78 -17.58
C ALA A 123 -22.27 -7.20 -16.29
N LYS A 124 -21.54 -7.39 -15.18
CA LYS A 124 -22.13 -7.67 -13.86
C LYS A 124 -22.91 -6.47 -13.30
N GLN A 125 -22.45 -5.25 -13.50
CA GLN A 125 -23.15 -4.05 -13.04
C GLN A 125 -24.46 -3.80 -13.82
N CYS A 126 -24.49 -4.12 -15.12
CA CYS A 126 -25.68 -3.98 -15.95
C CYS A 126 -26.76 -5.05 -15.68
N ASN A 127 -26.43 -6.11 -14.93
CA ASN A 127 -27.37 -7.17 -14.59
C ASN A 127 -27.32 -7.47 -13.08
N PRO A 128 -27.80 -6.54 -12.23
CA PRO A 128 -27.75 -6.73 -10.79
C PRO A 128 -28.63 -7.93 -10.41
N PRO A 129 -28.22 -8.74 -9.41
CA PRO A 129 -28.91 -9.98 -9.04
C PRO A 129 -30.38 -9.79 -8.62
N ASP A 130 -30.79 -8.58 -8.26
CA ASP A 130 -32.17 -8.23 -7.88
C ASP A 130 -33.10 -7.89 -9.06
N ALA A 131 -32.59 -7.84 -10.30
CA ALA A 131 -33.40 -7.47 -11.47
C ALA A 131 -34.42 -8.54 -11.91
N PHE A 132 -34.41 -9.74 -11.31
CA PHE A 132 -35.27 -10.87 -11.71
C PHE A 132 -36.22 -11.37 -10.61
N VAL A 133 -36.34 -10.66 -9.48
CA VAL A 133 -37.34 -11.00 -8.45
C VAL A 133 -38.52 -10.03 -8.56
N SER A 134 -39.46 -10.34 -9.44
CA SER A 134 -40.82 -9.79 -9.48
C SER A 134 -41.79 -10.83 -10.02
#